data_AF-A0A9E1P3F9-F1
#
_entry.id   AF-A0A9E1P3F9-F1
#
_cell.length_a   1.000
_cell.length_b   1.000
_cell.length_c   1.000
_cell.angle_alpha   90.00
_cell.angle_beta   90.00
_cell.angle_gamma   90.00
#
_symmetry.space_group_name_H-M   'P 1'
#
loop_
_entity.id
_entity.type
_entity.pdbx_description
1 polymer ?
#
loop_
_entity_poly.entity_id
_entity_poly.type
_entity_poly.pdbx_seq_one_letter_code
_entity_poly.pdbx_strand_id
1 'polypeptide(L)'
;MKSETSYINYLKLEQPEIWETILKAEKDGLIVVDEETDSVTATNRLLLTYPGLHDIINMLVEGWNQKKAAAFGQELISNLLK
;
A
#
# COMPACT_ATOMS: atom_id res chain seq x y z
N MET A 1 12.19 -11.22 11.38
CA MET A 1 11.72 -11.46 10.00
C MET A 1 10.39 -10.73 9.86
N LYS A 2 10.39 -9.54 9.24
CA LYS A 2 9.12 -8.85 8.89
C LYS A 2 8.39 -9.76 7.89
N SER A 3 7.10 -9.98 8.09
CA SER A 3 6.27 -10.84 7.24
C SER A 3 6.49 -10.52 5.77
N GLU A 4 6.70 -11.54 4.94
CA GLU A 4 6.81 -11.38 3.48
C GLU A 4 5.58 -10.66 2.90
N THR A 5 4.45 -10.71 3.62
CA THR A 5 3.25 -9.89 3.45
C THR A 5 3.38 -8.55 4.20
N SER A 6 3.79 -7.50 3.50
CA SER A 6 3.74 -6.09 3.94
C SER A 6 3.16 -5.22 2.83
N TYR A 7 2.50 -4.12 3.19
CA TYR A 7 1.93 -3.16 2.24
C TYR A 7 3.01 -2.49 1.39
N ILE A 8 4.10 -2.05 2.01
CA ILE A 8 5.23 -1.43 1.30
C ILE A 8 5.90 -2.47 0.38
N ASN A 9 6.04 -3.72 0.81
CA ASN A 9 6.56 -4.78 -0.06
C ASN A 9 5.65 -5.06 -1.26
N TYR A 10 4.33 -5.05 -1.06
CA TYR A 10 3.36 -5.13 -2.15
C TYR A 10 3.57 -3.99 -3.16
N LEU A 11 3.70 -2.75 -2.69
CA LEU A 11 3.96 -1.60 -3.57
C LEU A 11 5.29 -1.74 -4.32
N LYS A 12 6.37 -2.14 -3.63
CA LYS A 12 7.71 -2.31 -4.21
C LYS A 12 7.77 -3.41 -5.27
N LEU A 13 7.16 -4.56 -4.99
CA LEU A 13 7.33 -5.77 -5.81
C LEU A 13 6.29 -5.89 -6.91
N GLU A 14 5.05 -5.47 -6.64
CA GLU A 14 3.91 -5.70 -7.54
C GLU A 14 3.44 -4.43 -8.24
N GLN A 15 3.77 -3.25 -7.70
CA GLN A 15 3.40 -1.96 -8.28
C GLN A 15 4.63 -1.03 -8.42
N PRO A 16 5.73 -1.46 -9.04
CA PRO A 16 7.01 -0.74 -9.03
C PRO A 16 6.92 0.67 -9.62
N GLU A 17 6.12 0.88 -10.66
CA GLU A 17 5.91 2.21 -11.27
C GLU A 17 5.22 3.18 -10.31
N ILE A 18 4.27 2.66 -9.53
CA ILE A 18 3.55 3.43 -8.51
C ILE A 18 4.49 3.72 -7.34
N TRP A 19 5.32 2.76 -6.95
CA TRP A 19 6.33 2.94 -5.93
C TRP A 19 7.32 4.07 -6.26
N GLU A 20 7.84 4.11 -7.49
CA GLU A 20 8.70 5.21 -7.94
C GLU A 20 7.98 6.56 -7.89
N THR A 21 6.69 6.59 -8.19
CA THR A 21 5.87 7.81 -8.10
C THR A 21 5.68 8.24 -6.65
N ILE A 22 5.45 7.30 -5.73
CA ILE A 22 5.37 7.54 -4.29
C ILE A 22 6.68 8.13 -3.77
N LEU A 23 7.84 7.58 -4.15
CA LEU A 23 9.15 8.10 -3.75
C LEU A 23 9.42 9.52 -4.26
N LYS A 24 8.95 9.86 -5.47
CA LYS A 24 9.02 11.24 -5.97
C LYS A 24 8.13 12.18 -5.16
N ALA A 25 6.88 11.78 -4.91
CA ALA A 25 5.95 12.55 -4.10
C ALA A 25 6.42 12.71 -2.65
N GLU A 26 7.14 11.73 -2.10
CA GLU A 26 7.79 11.82 -0.79
C GLU A 26 8.89 12.89 -0.79
N LYS A 27 9.78 12.88 -1.80
CA LYS A 27 10.82 13.93 -1.94
C LYS A 27 10.21 15.33 -2.06
N ASP A 28 9.03 15.45 -2.66
CA ASP A 28 8.30 16.71 -2.79
C ASP A 28 7.52 17.10 -1.52
N GLY A 29 7.52 16.24 -0.48
CA GLY A 29 6.82 16.45 0.79
C GLY A 29 5.29 16.29 0.69
N LEU A 30 4.81 15.60 -0.35
CA LEU A 30 3.40 15.32 -0.59
C LEU A 30 2.94 14.02 0.08
N ILE A 31 3.86 13.06 0.22
CA ILE A 31 3.63 11.77 0.87
C ILE A 31 4.67 11.56 1.96
N VAL A 32 4.31 10.82 2.99
CA VAL A 32 5.24 10.28 4.00
C VAL A 32 5.21 8.76 3.89
N VAL A 33 6.38 8.15 3.74
CA VAL A 33 6.55 6.70 3.83
C VAL A 33 7.20 6.39 5.17
N ASP A 34 6.59 5.47 5.92
CA ASP A 34 7.16 4.96 7.15
C ASP A 34 7.32 3.44 7.05
N GLU A 35 8.56 3.00 6.81
CA GLU A 35 8.91 1.59 6.73
C GLU A 35 8.92 0.87 8.08
N GLU A 36 8.99 1.59 9.19
CA GLU A 36 8.90 1.00 10.53
C GLU A 36 7.47 0.54 10.81
N THR A 37 6.49 1.37 10.44
CA THR A 37 5.06 1.10 10.64
C THR A 37 4.34 0.51 9.42
N ASP A 38 5.04 0.29 8.30
CA ASP A 38 4.49 -0.24 7.04
C ASP A 38 3.36 0.63 6.47
N SER A 39 3.55 1.96 6.46
CA SER A 39 2.51 2.91 6.08
C SER A 39 2.96 3.93 5.01
N VAL A 40 2.00 4.36 4.20
CA VAL A 40 2.15 5.43 3.21
C VAL A 40 1.00 6.40 3.41
N THR A 41 1.31 7.65 3.74
CA THR A 41 0.31 8.65 4.17
C THR A 41 0.41 9.92 3.34
N ALA A 42 -0.73 10.45 2.91
CA ALA A 42 -0.79 11.77 2.26
C ALA A 42 -0.57 12.89 3.29
N THR A 43 0.25 13.88 2.95
CA THR A 43 0.37 15.09 3.78
C THR A 43 -0.77 16.05 3.50
N ASN A 44 -1.00 16.99 4.42
CA ASN A 44 -1.96 18.09 4.21
C ASN A 44 -1.65 18.87 2.92
N ARG A 45 -0.37 18.95 2.52
CA ARG A 45 0.03 19.62 1.29
C ARG A 45 -0.56 18.93 0.06
N LEU A 46 -0.47 17.60 -0.02
CA LEU A 46 -1.07 16.83 -1.12
C LEU A 46 -2.58 17.05 -1.19
N LEU A 47 -3.26 17.01 -0.05
CA LEU A 47 -4.72 17.20 0.01
C LEU A 47 -5.14 18.59 -0.50
N LEU A 48 -4.32 19.62 -0.25
CA LEU A 48 -4.59 20.99 -0.69
C LEU A 48 -4.24 21.23 -2.16
N THR A 49 -3.16 20.61 -2.68
CA THR A 49 -2.69 20.86 -4.05
C THR A 49 -3.28 19.88 -5.07
N TYR A 50 -3.50 18.63 -4.66
CA TYR A 50 -3.91 17.52 -5.52
C TYR A 50 -4.90 16.60 -4.79
N PRO A 51 -6.10 17.08 -4.42
CA PRO A 51 -7.06 16.30 -3.62
C PRO A 51 -7.41 14.95 -4.25
N GLY A 52 -7.53 14.87 -5.58
CA GLY A 52 -7.84 13.61 -6.28
C GLY A 52 -6.74 12.55 -6.21
N LEU A 53 -5.50 12.91 -5.86
CA LEU A 53 -4.44 11.91 -5.64
C LEU A 53 -4.62 11.17 -4.31
N HIS A 54 -5.39 11.71 -3.38
CA HIS A 54 -5.74 11.01 -2.15
C HIS A 54 -6.56 9.76 -2.44
N ASP A 55 -7.50 9.84 -3.37
CA ASP A 55 -8.34 8.70 -3.78
C ASP A 55 -7.49 7.58 -4.40
N ILE A 56 -6.42 7.94 -5.11
CA ILE A 56 -5.47 6.97 -5.67
C ILE A 56 -4.75 6.21 -4.54
N ILE A 57 -4.30 6.91 -3.51
CA ILE A 57 -3.66 6.27 -2.34
C ILE A 57 -4.65 5.31 -1.67
N ASN A 58 -5.93 5.70 -1.53
CA ASN A 58 -6.96 4.83 -0.97
C ASN A 58 -7.20 3.59 -1.83
N MET A 59 -7.25 3.73 -3.17
CA MET A 59 -7.36 2.59 -4.09
C MET A 59 -6.21 1.58 -3.96
N LEU A 60 -4.98 2.05 -3.69
CA LEU A 60 -3.84 1.16 -3.45
C LEU A 60 -3.99 0.34 -2.17
N VAL A 61 -4.49 0.97 -1.10
CA VAL A 61 -4.80 0.30 0.17
C VAL A 61 -5.93 -0.72 -0.01
N GLU A 62 -6.96 -0.38 -0.78
CA GLU A 62 -8.05 -1.32 -1.11
C GLU A 62 -7.55 -2.54 -1.88
N GLY A 63 -6.71 -2.33 -2.91
CA GLY A 63 -6.09 -3.44 -3.66
C GLY A 63 -5.28 -4.37 -2.76
N TRP A 64 -4.51 -3.81 -1.83
CA TRP A 64 -3.80 -4.60 -0.83
C TRP A 64 -4.75 -5.38 0.10
N ASN A 65 -5.82 -4.75 0.57
CA ASN A 65 -6.81 -5.41 1.43
C ASN A 65 -7.53 -6.56 0.72
N GLN A 66 -7.89 -6.39 -0.56
CA GLN A 66 -8.47 -7.45 -1.38
C GLN A 66 -7.52 -8.64 -1.51
N LYS A 67 -6.23 -8.37 -1.74
CA LYS A 67 -5.21 -9.42 -1.82
C LYS A 67 -5.07 -10.21 -0.52
N LYS A 68 -5.00 -9.51 0.62
CA LYS A 68 -4.97 -10.15 1.95
C LYS A 68 -6.20 -11.02 2.18
N ALA A 69 -7.40 -10.51 1.83
CA ALA A 69 -8.64 -11.25 1.98
C ALA A 69 -8.67 -12.53 1.12
N ALA A 70 -8.19 -12.46 -0.12
CA ALA A 70 -8.10 -13.61 -1.01
C ALA A 70 -7.12 -14.67 -0.46
N ALA A 71 -5.94 -14.26 0.00
CA ALA A 71 -4.95 -15.16 0.59
C ALA A 71 -5.50 -15.86 1.85
N PHE A 72 -6.16 -15.11 2.74
CA PHE A 72 -6.81 -15.65 3.93
C PHE A 72 -7.94 -16.63 3.61
N GLY A 73 -8.78 -16.32 2.61
CA GLY A 73 -9.84 -17.21 2.16
C GLY A 73 -9.31 -18.56 1.64
N GLN A 74 -8.23 -18.53 0.87
CA GLN A 74 -7.55 -19.75 0.39
C GLN A 74 -6.99 -20.60 1.53
N GLU A 75 -6.41 -19.95 2.55
CA GLU A 75 -5.89 -20.64 3.73
C GLU A 75 -7.01 -21.35 4.53
N LEU A 76 -8.14 -20.67 4.75
CA LEU A 76 -9.29 -21.26 5.42
C LEU A 76 -9.82 -22.48 4.67
N ILE A 77 -9.99 -22.40 3.35
CA ILE A 77 -10.46 -23.52 2.53
C ILE A 77 -9.49 -24.70 2.61
N SER A 78 -8.18 -24.43 2.49
CA SER A 78 -7.13 -25.46 2.59
C SER A 78 -7.14 -26.18 3.94
N ASN A 79 -7.40 -25.46 5.04
CA ASN A 79 -7.46 -26.03 6.37
C ASN A 79 -8.75 -26.81 6.65
N LEU A 80 -9.86 -26.49 5.97
CA LEU A 80 -11.13 -27.23 6.09
C LEU A 80 -11.16 -28.54 5.29
N LEU A 81 -10.27 -28.69 4.29
CA LEU A 81 -10.15 -29.88 3.46
C LEU A 81 -9.11 -30.90 3.99
N LYS A 82 -8.48 -30.62 5.13
CA LYS A 82 -7.57 -31.52 5.85
C LYS A 82 -8.29 -32.22 7.00
#